data_AF-A0A0G0CXQ0-F1
#
_entry.id   AF-A0A0G0CXQ0-F1
#
_cell.length_a   1.000
_cell.length_b   1.000
_cell.length_c   1.000
_cell.angle_alpha   90.00
_cell.angle_beta   90.00
_cell.angle_gamma   90.00
#
_symmetry.space_group_name_H-M   'P 1'
#
loop_
_entity.id
_entity.type
_entity.pdbx_description
1 polymer ?
#
loop_
_entity_poly.entity_id
_entity_poly.type
_entity_poly.pdbx_seq_one_letter_code
_entity_poly.pdbx_strand_id
1 'polypeptide(L)'
;MGLSLLTSFLLFNWLWYNQSMLTDFINKQLNTAKYKLLKDKTYFGEIPEVKGIWANAKTLEACRTELQEVLEDWLVLSIKSDKKIPGFRFPSTSSLLKNA
;
A
#
# COMPACT_ATOMS: atom_id res chain seq x y z
N MET A 1 -11.20 8.85 36.76
CA MET A 1 -9.90 8.44 36.19
C MET A 1 -9.94 7.22 35.26
N GLY A 2 -11.07 6.51 35.07
CA GLY A 2 -11.11 5.26 34.27
C GLY A 2 -11.52 5.37 32.80
N LEU A 3 -12.33 6.38 32.40
CA LEU A 3 -12.83 6.48 31.02
C LEU A 3 -11.82 7.08 30.02
N SER A 4 -10.88 7.93 30.46
CA SER A 4 -9.89 8.54 29.56
C SER A 4 -8.79 7.56 29.11
N LEU A 5 -8.50 6.54 29.93
CA LEU A 5 -7.47 5.54 29.62
C LEU A 5 -7.97 4.47 28.64
N LEU A 6 -9.23 4.04 28.77
CA LEU A 6 -9.86 3.10 27.83
C LEU A 6 -10.09 3.73 26.45
N THR A 7 -10.49 5.00 26.41
CA THR A 7 -10.63 5.74 25.15
C THR A 7 -9.28 5.98 24.47
N SER A 8 -8.23 6.33 25.22
CA SER A 8 -6.87 6.38 24.68
C SER A 8 -6.35 5.02 24.21
N PHE A 9 -6.66 3.92 24.90
CA PHE A 9 -6.23 2.58 24.48
C PHE A 9 -6.95 2.13 23.21
N LEU A 10 -8.24 2.40 23.08
CA LEU A 10 -9.02 2.11 21.87
C LEU A 10 -8.63 3.02 20.70
N LEU A 11 -8.39 4.32 20.93
CA LEU A 11 -7.83 5.23 19.91
C LEU A 11 -6.43 4.81 19.47
N PHE A 12 -5.58 4.37 20.39
CA PHE A 12 -4.24 3.86 20.07
C PHE A 12 -4.31 2.56 19.25
N ASN A 13 -5.19 1.63 19.64
CA ASN A 13 -5.40 0.39 18.89
C ASN A 13 -6.04 0.65 17.51
N TRP A 14 -6.94 1.62 17.41
CA TRP A 14 -7.55 2.05 16.14
C TRP A 14 -6.55 2.75 15.21
N LEU A 15 -5.71 3.66 15.74
CA LEU A 15 -4.63 4.29 14.97
C LEU A 15 -3.60 3.25 14.51
N TRP A 16 -3.25 2.28 15.36
CA TRP A 16 -2.31 1.20 15.04
C TRP A 16 -2.86 0.22 14.00
N TYR A 17 -4.15 -0.17 14.10
CA TYR A 17 -4.80 -1.09 13.16
C TYR A 17 -5.01 -0.48 11.76
N ASN A 18 -5.23 0.83 11.65
CA ASN A 18 -5.39 1.48 10.35
C ASN A 18 -4.08 1.62 9.58
N GLN A 19 -2.95 1.77 10.29
CA GLN A 19 -1.63 1.90 9.66
C GLN A 19 -1.14 0.56 9.07
N SER A 20 -1.56 -0.57 9.65
CA SER A 20 -1.25 -1.89 9.08
C SER A 20 -1.94 -2.08 7.73
N MET A 21 -3.21 -1.67 7.55
CA MET A 21 -3.99 -1.97 6.34
C MET A 21 -3.36 -1.43 5.03
N LEU A 22 -2.86 -0.19 5.01
CA LEU A 22 -2.23 0.39 3.82
C LEU A 22 -0.84 -0.21 3.56
N THR A 23 -0.05 -0.34 4.63
CA THR A 23 1.29 -0.94 4.57
C THR A 23 1.22 -2.41 4.11
N ASP A 24 0.25 -3.16 4.62
CA ASP A 24 -0.01 -4.55 4.25
C ASP A 24 -0.42 -4.67 2.78
N PHE A 25 -1.25 -3.74 2.29
CA PHE A 25 -1.60 -3.68 0.87
C PHE A 25 -0.36 -3.44 0.00
N ILE A 26 0.45 -2.43 0.32
CA ILE A 26 1.68 -2.10 -0.42
C ILE A 26 2.62 -3.31 -0.43
N ASN A 27 2.89 -3.89 0.74
CA ASN A 27 3.76 -5.06 0.88
C ASN A 27 3.23 -6.26 0.08
N LYS A 28 1.91 -6.50 0.11
CA LYS A 28 1.30 -7.58 -0.67
C LYS A 28 1.51 -7.38 -2.16
N GLN A 29 1.34 -6.17 -2.68
CA GLN A 29 1.56 -5.89 -4.10
C GLN A 29 3.04 -5.97 -4.48
N LEU A 30 3.96 -5.50 -3.63
CA LEU A 30 5.40 -5.64 -3.85
C LEU A 30 5.87 -7.10 -3.83
N ASN A 31 5.24 -7.94 -3.01
CA ASN A 31 5.52 -9.38 -2.98
C ASN A 31 5.09 -10.11 -4.27
N THR A 32 4.16 -9.55 -5.06
CA THR A 32 3.79 -10.09 -6.38
C THR A 32 4.60 -9.49 -7.53
N ALA A 33 5.51 -8.55 -7.23
CA ALA A 33 6.33 -7.89 -8.23
C ALA A 33 7.25 -8.87 -8.96
N LYS A 34 7.44 -8.62 -10.26
CA LYS A 34 8.34 -9.39 -11.11
C LYS A 34 9.48 -8.51 -11.57
N TYR A 35 10.70 -9.05 -11.49
CA TYR A 35 11.92 -8.34 -11.87
C TYR A 35 12.60 -9.05 -13.04
N LYS A 36 13.16 -8.26 -13.96
CA LYS A 36 13.87 -8.72 -15.15
C LYS A 36 15.15 -7.91 -15.33
N LEU A 37 16.28 -8.58 -15.54
CA LEU A 37 17.52 -7.92 -15.96
C LEU A 37 17.48 -7.67 -17.47
N LEU A 38 17.72 -6.43 -17.88
CA LEU A 38 17.69 -5.99 -19.28
C LEU A 38 19.08 -6.05 -19.92
N LYS A 39 19.13 -5.86 -21.25
CA LYS A 39 20.37 -5.92 -22.06
C LYS A 39 21.37 -4.82 -21.71
N ASP A 40 20.88 -3.66 -21.27
CA ASP A 40 21.65 -2.50 -20.82
C ASP A 40 22.13 -2.63 -19.36
N LYS A 41 21.96 -3.81 -18.74
CA LYS A 41 22.31 -4.12 -17.35
C LYS A 41 21.51 -3.35 -16.30
N THR A 42 20.32 -2.84 -16.65
CA THR A 42 19.38 -2.32 -15.66
C THR A 42 18.33 -3.36 -15.27
N TYR A 43 17.70 -3.16 -14.12
CA TYR A 43 16.61 -3.99 -13.62
C TYR A 43 15.28 -3.30 -13.89
N PHE A 44 14.40 -4.01 -14.59
CA PHE A 44 13.00 -3.65 -14.76
C PHE A 44 12.14 -4.38 -13.73
N GLY A 45 11.28 -3.67 -13.03
CA GLY A 45 10.31 -4.20 -12.07
C GLY A 45 8.89 -3.84 -12.47
N GLU A 46 7.95 -4.76 -12.35
CA GLU A 46 6.52 -4.52 -12.61
C GLU A 46 5.64 -5.24 -11.58
N ILE A 47 4.45 -4.70 -11.32
CA ILE A 47 3.42 -5.36 -10.49
C ILE A 47 2.31 -5.84 -11.42
N PRO A 48 2.22 -7.14 -11.75
CA PRO A 48 1.29 -7.63 -12.76
C PRO A 48 -0.19 -7.38 -12.45
N GLU A 49 -0.53 -7.32 -11.16
CA GLU A 49 -1.90 -7.08 -10.69
C GLU A 49 -2.35 -5.63 -10.86
N VAL A 50 -1.41 -4.68 -11.03
CA VAL A 50 -1.70 -3.26 -11.13
C VAL A 50 -1.15 -2.69 -12.43
N LYS A 51 -2.04 -2.50 -13.40
CA LYS A 51 -1.68 -2.08 -14.75
C LYS A 51 -1.00 -0.71 -14.74
N GLY A 52 0.15 -0.63 -15.41
CA GLY A 52 0.89 0.62 -15.61
C GLY A 52 1.89 0.97 -14.51
N ILE A 53 2.04 0.12 -13.48
CA ILE A 53 3.05 0.30 -12.43
C ILE A 53 4.31 -0.50 -12.77
N TRP A 54 5.41 0.22 -12.97
CA TRP A 54 6.72 -0.35 -13.22
C TRP A 54 7.83 0.63 -12.83
N ALA A 55 9.04 0.12 -12.68
CA ALA A 55 10.26 0.90 -12.41
C ALA A 55 11.46 0.33 -13.18
N ASN A 56 12.50 1.15 -13.37
CA ASN A 56 13.73 0.73 -14.02
C ASN A 56 14.94 1.43 -13.39
N ALA A 57 15.84 0.66 -12.77
CA ALA A 57 17.02 1.19 -12.10
C ALA A 57 18.27 0.35 -12.36
N LYS A 58 19.44 0.91 -12.05
CA LYS A 58 20.75 0.25 -12.28
C LYS A 58 20.99 -0.98 -11.39
N THR A 59 20.34 -1.08 -10.24
CA THR A 59 20.45 -2.20 -9.30
C THR A 59 19.07 -2.73 -8.94
N LEU A 60 19.01 -3.98 -8.47
CA LEU A 60 17.76 -4.61 -8.07
C LEU A 60 17.14 -3.88 -6.87
N GLU A 61 17.97 -3.45 -5.92
CA GLU A 61 17.56 -2.75 -4.71
C GLU A 61 16.98 -1.38 -5.05
N ALA A 62 17.64 -0.61 -5.93
CA ALA A 62 17.11 0.68 -6.39
C ALA A 62 15.78 0.49 -7.15
N CYS A 63 15.68 -0.55 -7.98
CA CYS A 63 14.45 -0.87 -8.71
C CYS A 63 13.30 -1.23 -7.76
N ARG A 64 13.58 -1.94 -6.66
CA ARG A 64 12.59 -2.23 -5.61
C ARG A 64 12.10 -0.97 -4.92
N THR A 65 13.01 -0.08 -4.55
CA THR A 65 12.68 1.20 -3.90
C THR A 65 11.85 2.08 -4.83
N GLU A 66 12.29 2.29 -6.07
CA GLU A 66 11.54 3.08 -7.05
C GLU A 66 10.16 2.46 -7.35
N LEU A 67 10.06 1.13 -7.45
CA LEU A 67 8.77 0.46 -7.69
C LEU A 67 7.79 0.69 -6.53
N GLN A 68 8.29 0.73 -5.29
CA GLN A 68 7.48 1.07 -4.12
C GLN A 68 6.99 2.53 -4.19
N GLU A 69 7.87 3.48 -4.49
CA GLU A 69 7.52 4.90 -4.62
C GLU A 69 6.42 5.11 -5.69
N VAL A 70 6.59 4.51 -6.87
CA VAL A 70 5.59 4.58 -7.95
C VAL A 70 4.25 3.96 -7.53
N LEU A 71 4.28 2.86 -6.76
CA LEU A 71 3.06 2.24 -6.24
C LEU A 71 2.34 3.14 -5.23
N GLU A 72 3.07 3.78 -4.33
CA GLU A 72 2.53 4.70 -3.34
C GLU A 72 1.90 5.94 -4.00
N ASP A 73 2.58 6.54 -4.98
CA ASP A 73 2.05 7.67 -5.76
C ASP A 73 0.78 7.28 -6.53
N TRP A 74 0.81 6.11 -7.18
CA TRP A 74 -0.37 5.57 -7.86
C TRP A 74 -1.54 5.37 -6.90
N LEU A 75 -1.28 4.89 -5.68
CA LEU A 75 -2.29 4.66 -4.67
C LEU A 75 -2.95 5.98 -4.25
N VAL A 76 -2.16 7.02 -3.98
CA VAL A 76 -2.66 8.37 -3.63
C VAL A 76 -3.56 8.92 -4.75
N LEU A 77 -3.12 8.83 -6.00
CA LEU A 77 -3.91 9.28 -7.15
C LEU A 77 -5.21 8.48 -7.33
N SER A 78 -5.16 7.17 -7.08
CA SER A 78 -6.31 6.28 -7.17
C SER A 78 -7.35 6.59 -6.11
N ILE A 79 -6.93 6.81 -4.86
CA ILE A 79 -7.80 7.24 -3.75
C ILE A 79 -8.45 8.58 -4.07
N LYS A 80 -7.67 9.58 -4.51
CA LYS A 80 -8.17 10.92 -4.86
C LYS A 80 -9.21 10.90 -5.99
N SER A 81 -9.08 9.93 -6.90
CA SER A 81 -9.97 9.79 -8.06
C SER A 81 -11.18 8.88 -7.81
N ASP A 82 -11.39 8.43 -6.56
CA ASP A 82 -12.40 7.41 -6.19
C ASP A 82 -12.37 6.17 -7.10
N LYS A 83 -11.18 5.80 -7.56
CA LYS A 83 -10.99 4.62 -8.42
C LYS A 83 -10.99 3.37 -7.57
N LYS A 84 -11.63 2.32 -8.08
CA LYS A 84 -11.55 0.99 -7.47
C LYS A 84 -10.11 0.48 -7.52
N ILE A 85 -9.52 0.29 -6.34
CA ILE A 85 -8.17 -0.27 -6.18
C ILE A 85 -8.29 -1.80 -6.07
N PRO A 86 -7.71 -2.59 -7.00
CA PRO A 86 -7.73 -4.04 -6.92
C PRO A 86 -7.05 -4.52 -5.63
N GLY A 87 -7.65 -5.48 -4.93
CA GLY A 87 -7.06 -6.06 -3.71
C GLY A 87 -7.14 -5.18 -2.46
N PHE A 88 -7.57 -3.93 -2.56
CA PHE A 88 -7.78 -3.02 -1.44
C PHE A 88 -9.27 -2.81 -1.18
N ARG A 89 -9.69 -2.87 0.09
CA ARG A 89 -11.06 -2.51 0.50
C ARG A 89 -10.98 -1.38 1.50
N PHE A 90 -11.62 -0.27 1.17
CA PHE A 90 -11.87 0.76 2.18
C PHE A 90 -12.85 0.21 3.21
N PRO A 91 -12.58 0.37 4.52
CA PRO A 91 -13.61 0.15 5.52
C PRO A 91 -14.73 1.16 5.26
N SER A 92 -15.94 0.66 4.99
CA SER A 92 -17.09 1.55 4.81
C SER A 92 -17.45 2.20 6.14
N THR A 93 -17.92 3.45 6.12
CA THR A 93 -18.40 4.14 7.34
C THR A 93 -19.48 3.32 8.06
N SER A 94 -20.33 2.61 7.30
CA SER A 94 -21.34 1.71 7.86
C SER A 94 -20.76 0.46 8.55
N SER A 95 -19.54 0.03 8.22
CA SER A 95 -18.85 -1.06 8.94
C SER A 95 -18.17 -0.56 10.21
N LEU A 96 -17.69 0.69 10.21
CA LEU A 96 -17.07 1.33 11.38
C LEU A 96 -18.11 1.65 12.46
N LEU A 97 -19.32 2.04 12.08
CA LEU A 97 -20.40 2.35 13.01
C LEU A 97 -21.12 1.11 13.58
N LYS A 98 -20.91 -0.09 13.01
CA LYS A 98 -21.52 -1.34 13.51
C LYS A 98 -20.80 -1.93 14.73
N ASN A 99 -19.57 -1.51 14.96
CA ASN A 99 -18.73 -1.96 16.09
C ASN A 99 -18.55 -0.86 17.16
N ALA A 100 -19.32 0.23 17.06
CA ALA A 100 -19.31 1.37 17.97
C ALA A 100 -20.43 1.28 19.00
#